data_AF-A0AB37QLB9-F1
#
_entry.id   AF-A0AB37QLB9-F1
#
_cell.length_a   1.000
_cell.length_b   1.000
_cell.length_c   1.000
_cell.angle_alpha   90.00
_cell.angle_beta   90.00
_cell.angle_gamma   90.00
#
_symmetry.space_group_name_H-M   'P 1'
#
loop_
_entity.id
_entity.type
_entity.pdbx_description
1 polymer ?
#
loop_
_entity_poly.entity_id
_entity_poly.type
_entity_poly.pdbx_seq_one_letter_code
_entity_poly.pdbx_strand_id
1 'polypeptide(L)'
;MKCYKTRSIKDATQGRGYAGRINRPVSILFHCQDSHMTQVTNTPYEALEVGQTASYSKKVEERDIQLFAAMSGDHNPVHLDAEYASKTMFKERIAHGMFSGALISA
;
A
#
# COMPACT_ATOMS: atom_id res chain seq x y z
N MET A 1 19.52 -12.43 -13.13
CA MET A 1 18.83 -11.93 -14.33
C MET A 1 17.57 -12.74 -14.62
N LYS A 2 16.40 -12.27 -14.14
CA LYS A 2 15.09 -12.51 -14.76
C LYS A 2 14.23 -11.27 -14.51
N CYS A 3 14.12 -10.42 -15.54
CA CYS A 3 13.17 -9.31 -15.57
C CYS A 3 11.75 -9.88 -15.63
N TYR A 4 11.00 -9.80 -14.54
CA TYR A 4 9.55 -9.88 -14.63
C TYR A 4 9.03 -8.48 -14.89
N LYS A 5 8.40 -8.32 -16.06
CA LYS A 5 7.70 -7.11 -16.48
C LYS A 5 6.47 -6.95 -15.60
N THR A 6 6.59 -6.32 -14.43
CA THR A 6 5.42 -5.87 -13.68
C THR A 6 4.78 -4.73 -14.45
N ARG A 7 3.48 -4.87 -14.76
CA ARG A 7 2.71 -3.90 -15.54
C ARG A 7 2.92 -2.49 -14.99
N SER A 8 3.26 -1.59 -15.92
CA SER A 8 3.33 -0.15 -15.74
C SER A 8 2.07 0.36 -15.03
N ILE A 9 2.28 1.17 -13.99
CA ILE A 9 1.28 1.99 -13.29
C ILE A 9 0.82 3.10 -14.27
N LYS A 10 0.16 2.74 -15.36
CA LYS A 10 -0.63 3.67 -16.18
C LYS A 10 -2.13 3.42 -16.04
N ASP A 11 -2.52 2.30 -15.45
CA ASP A 11 -3.92 1.95 -15.20
C ASP A 11 -4.43 2.46 -13.83
N ALA A 12 -3.56 3.01 -12.97
CA ALA A 12 -3.94 3.54 -11.65
C ALA A 12 -4.17 5.06 -11.65
N THR A 13 -3.77 5.78 -12.72
CA THR A 13 -3.85 7.25 -12.81
C THR A 13 -5.08 7.77 -13.55
N GLN A 14 -6.01 6.89 -13.97
CA GLN A 14 -7.29 7.30 -14.55
C GLN A 14 -8.41 7.22 -13.49
N GLY A 15 -8.44 8.25 -12.64
CA GLY A 15 -9.70 8.86 -12.18
C GLY A 15 -10.53 8.16 -11.10
N ARG A 16 -10.01 7.19 -10.34
CA ARG A 16 -10.69 6.66 -9.14
C ARG A 16 -9.68 6.48 -8.01
N GLY A 17 -9.93 7.15 -6.88
CA GLY A 17 -8.95 7.46 -5.82
C GLY A 17 -8.16 6.29 -5.25
N TYR A 18 -7.08 6.64 -4.55
CA TYR A 18 -6.09 5.83 -3.83
C TYR A 18 -6.66 4.94 -2.69
N ALA A 19 -7.92 4.55 -2.77
CA ALA A 19 -8.55 3.63 -1.83
C ALA A 19 -8.04 2.22 -2.14
N GLY A 20 -6.99 1.78 -1.45
CA GLY A 20 -6.46 0.42 -1.57
C GLY A 20 -7.58 -0.60 -1.32
N ARG A 21 -7.78 -1.55 -2.25
CA ARG A 21 -8.82 -2.58 -2.09
C ARG A 21 -8.31 -3.71 -1.20
N ILE A 22 -9.17 -4.27 -0.37
CA ILE A 22 -8.83 -5.45 0.45
C ILE A 22 -8.45 -6.62 -0.48
N ASN A 23 -7.48 -7.43 -0.07
CA ASN A 23 -6.89 -8.54 -0.81
C ASN A 23 -6.12 -8.16 -2.08
N ARG A 24 -5.80 -6.88 -2.28
CA ARG A 24 -4.94 -6.41 -3.37
C ARG A 24 -3.62 -5.88 -2.83
N PRO A 25 -2.53 -5.97 -3.61
CA PRO A 25 -1.26 -5.38 -3.21
C PRO A 25 -1.40 -3.85 -3.16
N VAL A 26 -0.95 -3.27 -2.06
CA VAL A 26 -0.62 -1.85 -2.00
C VAL A 26 0.90 -1.78 -2.18
N SER A 27 1.30 -1.30 -3.36
CA SER A 27 2.70 -1.16 -3.75
C SER A 27 3.07 0.32 -3.77
N ILE A 28 4.09 0.68 -3.00
CA ILE A 28 4.70 2.00 -3.00
C ILE A 28 6.05 1.84 -3.71
N LEU A 29 6.14 2.40 -4.92
CA LEU A 29 7.33 2.32 -5.72
C LEU A 29 8.19 3.56 -5.49
N PHE A 30 9.21 3.43 -4.65
CA PHE A 30 10.49 4.04 -4.96
C PHE A 30 11.32 2.88 -5.63
N HIS A 31 12.39 3.10 -6.38
CA HIS A 31 13.26 2.10 -7.08
C HIS A 31 14.65 1.76 -6.41
N CYS A 32 14.74 0.84 -5.48
CA CYS A 32 16.02 0.19 -5.11
C CYS A 32 15.64 -1.26 -4.94
N GLN A 33 16.36 -2.08 -5.69
CA GLN A 33 16.14 -3.51 -5.75
C GLN A 33 16.79 -4.12 -4.53
N ASP A 34 15.97 -4.54 -3.57
CA ASP A 34 16.37 -5.59 -2.66
C ASP A 34 15.21 -6.58 -2.46
N SER A 35 15.39 -7.79 -2.99
CA SER A 35 14.33 -8.80 -3.12
C SER A 35 14.01 -9.54 -1.81
N HIS A 36 14.60 -9.16 -0.67
CA HIS A 36 14.25 -9.68 0.66
C HIS A 36 14.53 -8.63 1.74
N MET A 37 13.66 -7.62 1.87
CA MET A 37 13.70 -6.67 3.01
C MET A 37 13.20 -7.35 4.30
N THR A 38 14.01 -8.24 4.85
CA THR A 38 13.84 -8.75 6.24
C THR A 38 14.86 -8.15 7.20
N GLN A 39 15.79 -7.35 6.69
CA GLN A 39 16.84 -6.69 7.46
C GLN A 39 16.78 -5.18 7.23
N VAL A 40 16.81 -4.43 8.32
CA VAL A 40 16.93 -2.96 8.28
C VAL A 40 18.37 -2.64 7.92
N THR A 41 18.58 -1.91 6.82
CA THR A 41 19.89 -1.41 6.42
C THR A 41 19.96 0.09 6.62
N ASN A 42 21.12 0.59 7.03
CA ASN A 42 21.38 2.03 7.12
C ASN A 42 22.33 2.41 5.98
N THR A 43 21.97 3.44 5.22
CA THR A 43 22.83 4.04 4.21
C THR A 43 23.35 5.38 4.77
N PRO A 44 24.68 5.56 4.91
CA PRO A 44 25.23 6.84 5.34
C PRO A 44 24.97 7.91 4.28
N TYR A 45 24.91 9.18 4.71
CA TYR A 45 24.53 10.29 3.84
C TYR A 45 25.46 10.42 2.61
N GLU A 46 26.74 10.15 2.79
CA GLU A 46 27.77 10.25 1.76
C GLU A 46 27.65 9.18 0.67
N ALA A 47 26.90 8.10 0.91
CA ALA A 47 26.68 7.00 -0.03
C ALA A 47 25.35 7.14 -0.82
N LEU A 48 24.60 8.23 -0.61
CA LEU A 48 23.38 8.50 -1.36
C LEU A 48 23.72 9.13 -2.72
N GLU A 49 23.13 8.59 -3.78
CA GLU A 49 23.32 9.06 -5.16
C GLU A 49 22.00 9.58 -5.75
N VAL A 50 22.06 10.66 -6.53
CA VAL A 50 20.88 11.21 -7.21
C VAL A 50 20.35 10.19 -8.23
N GLY A 51 19.07 9.89 -8.15
CA GLY A 51 18.43 8.84 -8.95
C GLY A 51 18.35 7.48 -8.24
N GLN A 52 18.88 7.36 -7.02
CA GLN A 52 18.50 6.28 -6.11
C GLN A 52 17.04 6.40 -5.72
N THR A 53 16.46 5.24 -5.47
CA THR A 53 15.02 5.08 -5.38
C THR A 53 14.81 3.82 -4.43
N ALA A 54 13.64 3.39 -3.90
CA ALA A 54 13.42 2.17 -3.02
C ALA A 54 12.00 1.50 -3.05
N SER A 55 11.81 0.20 -3.35
CA SER A 55 10.42 -0.32 -3.54
C SER A 55 9.88 -1.11 -2.35
N TYR A 56 8.64 -0.84 -1.93
CA TYR A 56 7.94 -1.62 -0.92
C TYR A 56 6.55 -2.07 -1.39
N SER A 57 6.19 -3.32 -1.12
CA SER A 57 4.89 -3.88 -1.50
C SER A 57 4.37 -4.79 -0.41
N LYS A 58 3.13 -4.54 0.03
CA LYS A 58 2.43 -5.36 1.01
C LYS A 58 1.05 -5.71 0.48
N LYS A 59 0.68 -6.98 0.59
CA LYS A 59 -0.71 -7.41 0.39
C LYS A 59 -1.54 -6.98 1.59
N VAL A 60 -2.62 -6.25 1.34
CA VAL A 60 -3.53 -5.82 2.41
C VAL A 60 -4.56 -6.91 2.64
N GLU A 61 -4.57 -7.46 3.84
CA GLU A 61 -5.50 -8.49 4.25
C GLU A 61 -6.59 -7.92 5.15
N GLU A 62 -7.69 -8.65 5.29
CA GLU A 62 -8.79 -8.29 6.20
C GLU A 62 -8.29 -8.00 7.63
N ARG A 63 -7.37 -8.84 8.12
CA ARG A 63 -6.75 -8.67 9.45
C ARG A 63 -6.07 -7.31 9.60
N ASP A 64 -5.45 -6.79 8.55
CA ASP A 64 -4.74 -5.51 8.61
C ASP A 64 -5.72 -4.36 8.80
N ILE A 65 -6.87 -4.42 8.12
CA ILE A 65 -7.93 -3.42 8.21
C ILE A 65 -8.58 -3.43 9.59
N GLN A 66 -8.85 -4.62 10.13
CA GLN A 66 -9.42 -4.77 11.47
C GLN A 66 -8.46 -4.27 12.55
N LEU A 67 -7.18 -4.63 12.46
CA LEU A 67 -6.16 -4.15 13.39
C LEU A 67 -5.96 -2.64 13.29
N PHE A 68 -5.93 -2.09 12.07
CA PHE A 68 -5.79 -0.65 11.89
C PHE A 68 -6.99 0.12 12.43
N ALA A 69 -8.22 -0.37 12.22
CA ALA A 69 -9.42 0.20 12.82
C ALA A 69 -9.33 0.22 14.35
N ALA A 70 -8.95 -0.90 14.96
CA ALA A 70 -8.81 -1.02 16.42
C ALA A 70 -7.72 -0.09 16.99
N MET A 71 -6.59 0.07 16.30
CA MET A 71 -5.49 0.93 16.75
C MET A 71 -5.74 2.42 16.52
N SER A 72 -6.34 2.78 15.38
CA SER A 72 -6.57 4.17 14.99
C SER A 72 -7.86 4.76 15.55
N GLY A 73 -8.82 3.90 15.93
CA GLY A 73 -10.18 4.31 16.27
C GLY A 73 -11.06 4.65 15.06
N ASP A 74 -10.55 4.54 13.83
CA ASP A 74 -11.34 4.73 12.60
C ASP A 74 -12.16 3.48 12.29
N HIS A 75 -13.38 3.48 12.84
CA HIS A 75 -14.38 2.43 12.67
C HIS A 75 -15.39 2.76 11.57
N ASN A 76 -15.03 3.59 10.58
CA ASN A 76 -15.94 3.92 9.48
C ASN A 76 -16.41 2.62 8.77
N PRO A 77 -17.72 2.39 8.64
CA PRO A 77 -18.26 1.15 8.06
C PRO A 77 -17.83 0.91 6.61
N VAL A 78 -17.36 1.94 5.89
CA VAL A 78 -16.78 1.76 4.54
C VAL A 78 -15.57 0.82 4.52
N HIS A 79 -14.87 0.67 5.65
CA HIS A 79 -13.70 -0.20 5.80
C HIS A 79 -14.07 -1.60 6.32
N LEU A 80 -15.13 -1.71 7.13
CA LEU A 80 -15.40 -2.90 7.93
C LEU A 80 -16.62 -3.70 7.45
N ASP A 81 -17.65 -3.03 6.93
CA ASP A 81 -18.94 -3.62 6.57
C ASP A 81 -19.09 -3.74 5.04
N ALA A 82 -19.22 -4.98 4.57
CA ALA A 82 -19.35 -5.28 3.15
C ALA A 82 -20.70 -4.82 2.58
N GLU A 83 -21.79 -4.93 3.34
CA GLU A 83 -23.11 -4.50 2.91
C GLU A 83 -23.19 -2.98 2.81
N TYR A 84 -22.66 -2.28 3.80
CA TYR A 84 -22.55 -0.82 3.75
C TYR A 84 -21.70 -0.37 2.56
N ALA A 85 -20.51 -0.93 2.41
CA ALA A 85 -19.59 -0.56 1.33
C ALA A 85 -20.17 -0.80 -0.06
N SER A 86 -20.98 -1.85 -0.26
CA SER A 86 -21.66 -2.16 -1.53
C SER A 86 -22.59 -1.04 -2.01
N LYS A 87 -23.18 -0.29 -1.07
CA LYS A 87 -24.11 0.82 -1.33
C LYS A 87 -23.37 2.12 -1.68
N THR A 88 -22.09 2.23 -1.36
CA THR A 88 -21.26 3.40 -1.66
C THR A 88 -20.79 3.43 -3.13
N MET A 89 -20.06 4.48 -3.50
CA MET A 89 -19.37 4.55 -4.80
C MET A 89 -18.23 3.53 -4.95
N PHE A 90 -17.70 3.00 -3.85
CA PHE A 90 -16.58 2.06 -3.86
C PHE A 90 -17.01 0.63 -4.17
N LYS A 91 -18.28 0.28 -3.91
CA LYS A 91 -18.92 -1.03 -4.16
C LYS A 91 -18.35 -2.23 -3.40
N GLU A 92 -17.23 -2.03 -2.70
CA GLU A 92 -16.60 -3.01 -1.82
C GLU A 92 -15.82 -2.26 -0.74
N ARG A 93 -15.41 -3.00 0.30
CA ARG A 93 -14.62 -2.46 1.39
C ARG A 93 -13.24 -2.04 0.89
N ILE A 94 -12.79 -0.90 1.38
CA ILE A 94 -11.50 -0.30 1.06
C ILE A 94 -10.65 -0.18 2.31
N ALA A 95 -9.33 -0.14 2.15
CA ALA A 95 -8.40 0.15 3.23
C ALA A 95 -8.50 1.61 3.67
N HIS A 96 -8.15 1.87 4.93
CA HIS A 96 -8.03 3.22 5.46
C HIS A 96 -6.97 4.01 4.68
N GLY A 97 -7.24 5.28 4.36
CA GLY A 97 -6.25 6.12 3.67
C GLY A 97 -4.93 6.23 4.43
N MET A 98 -5.02 6.36 5.77
CA MET A 98 -3.85 6.44 6.65
C MET A 98 -3.11 5.11 6.81
N PHE A 99 -3.72 3.97 6.49
CA PHE A 99 -3.01 2.70 6.43
C PHE A 99 -1.93 2.74 5.34
N SER A 100 -2.26 3.26 4.15
CA SER A 100 -1.26 3.51 3.10
C SER A 100 -0.18 4.49 3.54
N GLY A 101 -0.55 5.54 4.29
CA GLY A 101 0.39 6.49 4.87
C GLY A 101 1.39 5.83 5.83
N ALA A 102 0.91 4.91 6.67
CA ALA A 102 1.77 4.14 7.57
C ALA A 102 2.77 3.26 6.79
N LEU A 103 2.37 2.69 5.64
CA LEU A 103 3.28 1.92 4.79
C LEU A 103 4.35 2.76 4.07
N ILE A 104 4.12 4.06 3.88
CA ILE A 104 5.14 4.98 3.33
C ILE A 104 6.23 5.25 4.36
N SER A 105 5.86 5.26 5.64
CA SER A 105 6.78 5.55 6.75
C SER A 105 7.55 4.32 7.25
N ALA A 106 7.09 3.12 6.93
CA ALA A 106 7.66 1.84 7.38
C ALA A 106 8.88 1.45 6.56
#